data_AF-H9BA68-F1
#
_entry.id   AF-H9BA68-F1
#
_cell.length_a   1.000
_cell.length_b   1.000
_cell.length_c   1.000
_cell.angle_alpha   90.00
_cell.angle_beta   90.00
_cell.angle_gamma   90.00
#
_symmetry.space_group_name_H-M   'P 1'
#
loop_
_entity.id
_entity.type
_entity.pdbx_description
1 polymer ?
#
loop_
_entity_poly.entity_id
_entity_poly.type
_entity_poly.pdbx_seq_one_letter_code
_entity_poly.pdbx_strand_id
1 'polypeptide(L)'
;MTHIGLLACFGGLLASATAPHITLALSLRSGTAASQQSSLRTNLFASGQDLQGTTTAPTGADKTEECLDIINKLRDENLKDLLGTLTKAKENDVTASLKEIGIEDPAEPTTAKIAEKLAGNDVQSCESGKSANAKTYPGLVIPFAHDRDFDCKALIQATYTAGLDHLKQLNFEPSTGTYNAEKAPFDNIDASNVAFLLSAKSKTVSCAATENCEGGHDVLFCYFMEPLQKGQKPFTTELYNALWGLETGTASISVPNAFTALSVLALMIRT
;
A
#
# COMPACT_ATOMS: atom_id res chain seq x y z
N MET A 1 8.56 -41.19 -62.11
CA MET A 1 8.40 -39.97 -62.93
C MET A 1 8.01 -38.87 -61.96
N THR A 2 8.94 -38.05 -61.42
CA THR A 2 9.46 -36.75 -61.96
C THR A 2 8.32 -35.77 -62.24
N HIS A 3 8.26 -34.53 -61.71
CA HIS A 3 9.26 -33.45 -61.56
C HIS A 3 9.02 -32.68 -60.24
N ILE A 4 9.99 -32.26 -59.42
CA ILE A 4 11.06 -31.23 -59.56
C ILE A 4 10.53 -29.85 -59.97
N GLY A 5 10.59 -28.90 -59.03
CA GLY A 5 10.59 -27.45 -59.25
C GLY A 5 11.40 -26.80 -58.13
N LEU A 6 12.66 -26.49 -58.43
CA LEU A 6 13.72 -25.95 -57.56
C LEU A 6 14.13 -24.58 -58.13
N LEU A 7 14.68 -23.71 -57.26
CA LEU A 7 15.56 -22.54 -57.49
C LEU A 7 14.98 -21.25 -56.88
N ALA A 8 15.49 -20.65 -55.80
CA ALA A 8 16.86 -20.27 -55.38
C ALA A 8 17.22 -18.81 -55.70
N CYS A 9 18.10 -18.26 -54.84
CA CYS A 9 19.04 -17.16 -55.07
C CYS A 9 18.50 -15.73 -54.85
N PHE A 10 19.25 -14.76 -54.32
CA PHE A 10 20.48 -14.66 -53.52
C PHE A 10 20.65 -13.14 -53.26
N GLY A 11 21.24 -12.77 -52.12
CA GLY A 11 22.41 -11.86 -52.10
C GLY A 11 22.24 -10.33 -52.15
N GLY A 12 23.08 -9.69 -51.32
CA GLY A 12 23.58 -8.30 -51.44
C GLY A 12 22.86 -7.30 -50.54
N LEU A 13 23.37 -6.79 -49.40
CA LEU A 13 24.72 -6.33 -49.02
C LEU A 13 25.18 -5.14 -49.88
N LEU A 14 25.18 -3.92 -49.32
CA LEU A 14 26.36 -3.06 -49.16
C LEU A 14 26.04 -1.64 -48.64
N ALA A 15 26.98 -1.16 -47.83
CA ALA A 15 27.07 0.13 -47.18
C ALA A 15 27.44 1.29 -48.14
N SER A 16 27.19 2.54 -47.72
CA SER A 16 27.98 3.78 -47.95
C SER A 16 27.24 4.94 -47.24
N ALA A 17 27.77 5.57 -46.18
CA ALA A 17 28.80 6.61 -46.16
C ALA A 17 28.40 7.89 -46.92
N THR A 18 28.07 8.96 -46.18
CA THR A 18 28.54 10.34 -46.45
C THR A 18 28.41 11.18 -45.16
N ALA A 19 29.56 11.66 -44.68
CA ALA A 19 29.65 12.82 -43.80
C ALA A 19 29.81 14.09 -44.67
N PRO A 20 29.42 15.27 -44.17
CA PRO A 20 30.08 16.50 -44.55
C PRO A 20 30.89 17.05 -43.37
N HIS A 21 32.18 17.21 -43.62
CA HIS A 21 33.08 18.05 -42.83
C HIS A 21 32.70 19.52 -42.97
N ILE A 22 32.57 20.25 -41.86
CA ILE A 22 32.77 21.70 -41.84
C ILE A 22 33.72 22.02 -40.69
N THR A 23 34.90 22.46 -41.08
CA THR A 23 35.99 22.96 -40.24
C THR A 23 35.69 24.39 -39.82
N LEU A 24 35.75 24.68 -38.51
CA LEU A 24 35.96 26.03 -38.01
C LEU A 24 37.12 25.98 -37.01
N ALA A 25 38.31 26.23 -37.55
CA ALA A 25 39.49 26.50 -36.77
C ALA A 25 39.41 27.95 -36.26
N LEU A 26 39.47 28.15 -34.94
CA LEU A 26 39.81 29.44 -34.36
C LEU A 26 40.90 29.23 -33.31
N SER A 27 42.01 29.87 -33.62
CA SER A 27 43.29 29.82 -32.96
C SER A 27 43.20 30.50 -31.58
N LEU A 28 43.56 29.79 -30.51
CA LEU A 28 43.91 30.41 -29.24
C LEU A 28 45.40 30.26 -29.02
N ARG A 29 46.11 31.35 -29.31
CA ARG A 29 47.52 31.55 -28.98
C ARG A 29 47.71 31.47 -27.47
N SER A 30 48.62 30.60 -27.07
CA SER A 30 49.23 30.58 -25.75
C SER A 30 49.99 31.88 -25.50
N GLY A 31 49.71 32.52 -24.36
CA GLY A 31 50.50 33.63 -23.81
C GLY A 31 50.64 33.43 -22.31
N THR A 32 51.79 32.92 -21.89
CA THR A 32 52.25 32.91 -20.49
C THR A 32 52.79 34.28 -20.13
N ALA A 33 52.32 34.91 -19.06
CA ALA A 33 53.14 35.62 -18.08
C ALA A 33 52.32 36.27 -16.94
N ALA A 34 52.95 36.23 -15.76
CA ALA A 34 52.87 37.17 -14.64
C ALA A 34 51.71 37.04 -13.63
N SER A 35 52.08 36.40 -12.51
CA SER A 35 51.67 36.73 -11.15
C SER A 35 51.51 38.24 -10.95
N GLN A 36 50.33 38.66 -10.50
CA GLN A 36 50.19 39.90 -9.74
C GLN A 36 49.09 39.75 -8.68
N GLN A 37 49.54 39.61 -7.45
CA GLN A 37 48.75 39.75 -6.24
C GLN A 37 48.14 41.16 -6.21
N SER A 38 46.81 41.25 -6.34
CA SER A 38 46.10 42.48 -6.02
C SER A 38 44.79 42.14 -5.31
N SER A 39 44.71 42.68 -4.11
CA SER A 39 43.59 42.59 -3.19
C SER A 39 42.32 43.16 -3.82
N LEU A 40 41.33 42.32 -4.06
CA LEU A 40 39.95 42.77 -4.22
C LEU A 40 39.10 42.15 -3.13
N ARG A 41 38.80 43.00 -2.14
CA ARG A 41 37.67 42.88 -1.23
C ARG A 41 36.44 42.56 -2.08
N THR A 42 36.13 41.28 -2.17
CA THR A 42 34.82 40.82 -2.57
C THR A 42 34.15 40.50 -1.25
N ASN A 43 33.12 41.27 -0.90
CA ASN A 43 32.24 40.95 0.20
C ASN A 43 31.67 39.56 -0.10
N LEU A 44 32.35 38.55 0.44
CA LEU A 44 31.80 37.24 0.66
C LEU A 44 30.61 37.52 1.58
N PHE A 45 29.42 37.68 0.99
CA PHE A 45 28.21 37.43 1.75
C PHE A 45 28.34 35.98 2.19
N ALA A 46 28.86 35.83 3.40
CA ALA A 46 28.77 34.63 4.18
C ALA A 46 27.28 34.39 4.41
N SER A 47 26.61 33.78 3.43
CA SER A 47 25.35 33.07 3.62
C SER A 47 25.64 31.75 4.36
N GLY A 48 26.46 31.83 5.39
CA GLY A 48 26.75 30.81 6.38
C GLY A 48 26.17 31.24 7.74
N GLN A 49 25.05 31.96 7.71
CA GLN A 49 24.16 32.09 8.85
C GLN A 49 23.14 30.96 8.74
N ASP A 50 23.40 29.90 9.49
CA ASP A 50 22.39 29.22 10.28
C ASP A 50 21.04 28.97 9.58
N LEU A 51 21.04 28.08 8.58
CA LEU A 51 19.95 27.11 8.47
C LEU A 51 20.21 25.97 9.47
N GLN A 52 20.41 26.32 10.75
CA GLN A 52 19.83 25.51 11.81
C GLN A 52 18.32 25.77 11.75
N GLY A 53 17.71 25.30 10.65
CA GLY A 53 16.26 25.22 10.56
C GLY A 53 15.84 24.44 11.78
N THR A 54 15.11 25.09 12.67
CA THR A 54 14.49 24.42 13.81
C THR A 54 13.55 23.40 13.18
N THR A 55 13.99 22.14 13.08
CA THR A 55 13.19 21.07 12.47
C THR A 55 11.95 20.94 13.32
N THR A 56 10.84 21.40 12.77
CA THR A 56 9.54 21.33 13.44
C THR A 56 8.95 19.99 13.08
N ALA A 57 8.49 19.22 14.06
CA ALA A 57 7.84 17.94 13.79
C ALA A 57 6.48 18.17 13.10
N PRO A 58 6.02 17.23 12.26
CA PRO A 58 4.66 17.27 11.74
C PRO A 58 3.64 17.25 12.88
N THR A 59 2.44 17.73 12.58
CA THR A 59 1.33 17.81 13.55
C THR A 59 0.21 16.90 13.11
N GLY A 60 -0.25 16.04 14.01
CA GLY A 60 -1.38 15.14 13.80
C GLY A 60 -2.70 15.74 14.27
N ALA A 61 -3.71 15.74 13.42
CA ALA A 61 -5.06 16.16 13.74
C ALA A 61 -5.99 14.94 13.90
N ASP A 62 -6.92 14.98 14.87
CA ASP A 62 -7.97 13.95 15.01
C ASP A 62 -8.84 13.94 13.74
N LYS A 63 -8.96 12.78 13.11
CA LYS A 63 -9.77 12.53 11.91
C LYS A 63 -10.80 11.43 12.15
N THR A 64 -11.02 11.04 13.41
CA THR A 64 -11.85 9.88 13.74
C THR A 64 -13.26 10.01 13.21
N GLU A 65 -13.94 11.13 13.42
CA GLU A 65 -15.34 11.29 12.98
C GLU A 65 -15.48 11.25 11.46
N GLU A 66 -14.59 11.96 10.75
CA GLU A 66 -14.58 12.00 9.29
C GLU A 66 -14.33 10.61 8.68
N CYS A 67 -13.43 9.82 9.28
CA CYS A 67 -13.08 8.49 8.79
C CYS A 67 -14.05 7.40 9.25
N LEU A 68 -14.65 7.52 10.43
CA LEU A 68 -15.48 6.48 11.05
C LEU A 68 -16.69 6.12 10.19
N ASP A 69 -17.38 7.14 9.67
CA ASP A 69 -18.56 6.92 8.82
C ASP A 69 -18.20 6.18 7.52
N ILE A 70 -17.03 6.49 6.94
CA ILE A 70 -16.52 5.81 5.75
C ILE A 70 -16.15 4.36 6.06
N ILE A 71 -15.44 4.12 7.17
CA ILE A 71 -15.03 2.78 7.60
C ILE A 71 -16.27 1.92 7.85
N ASN A 72 -17.24 2.43 8.60
CA ASN A 72 -18.48 1.70 8.89
C ASN A 72 -19.27 1.43 7.61
N LYS A 73 -19.41 2.42 6.72
CA LYS A 73 -20.06 2.21 5.42
C LYS A 73 -19.41 1.08 4.62
N LEU A 74 -18.07 1.03 4.56
CA LEU A 74 -17.35 -0.04 3.88
C LEU A 74 -17.53 -1.41 4.57
N ARG A 75 -17.60 -1.44 5.90
CA ARG A 75 -17.85 -2.66 6.67
C ARG A 75 -19.28 -3.17 6.50
N ASP A 76 -20.26 -2.29 6.37
CA ASP A 76 -21.67 -2.64 6.22
C ASP A 76 -22.00 -3.08 4.79
N GLU A 77 -21.65 -2.26 3.78
CA GLU A 77 -22.05 -2.48 2.38
C GLU A 77 -21.51 -3.79 1.79
N ASN A 78 -20.35 -4.25 2.25
CA ASN A 78 -19.65 -5.38 1.63
C ASN A 78 -19.88 -6.73 2.32
N LEU A 79 -20.49 -6.76 3.51
CA LEU A 79 -20.32 -7.90 4.43
C LEU A 79 -21.58 -8.38 5.15
N LYS A 80 -22.80 -7.97 4.75
CA LYS A 80 -24.07 -8.55 5.24
C LYS A 80 -24.14 -8.69 6.78
N ASP A 81 -23.76 -7.65 7.52
CA ASP A 81 -23.76 -7.62 9.00
C ASP A 81 -22.76 -8.57 9.69
N LEU A 82 -21.81 -9.17 8.96
CA LEU A 82 -20.76 -10.03 9.55
C LEU A 82 -19.75 -9.26 10.40
N LEU A 83 -19.71 -7.93 10.26
CA LEU A 83 -18.92 -7.03 11.10
C LEU A 83 -19.84 -6.12 11.89
N GLY A 84 -19.52 -5.95 13.18
CA GLY A 84 -20.17 -4.93 13.98
C GLY A 84 -19.72 -3.52 13.58
N THR A 85 -20.61 -2.56 13.77
CA THR A 85 -20.36 -1.13 13.64
C THR A 85 -19.32 -0.67 14.67
N LEU A 86 -18.33 0.08 14.22
CA LEU A 86 -17.32 0.69 15.08
C LEU A 86 -17.85 1.99 15.68
N THR A 87 -17.39 2.33 16.88
CA THR A 87 -17.59 3.66 17.47
C THR A 87 -16.26 4.37 17.73
N LYS A 88 -16.29 5.68 18.00
CA LYS A 88 -15.10 6.45 18.38
C LYS A 88 -14.51 5.90 19.69
N ALA A 89 -13.21 5.61 19.70
CA ALA A 89 -12.47 5.29 20.91
C ALA A 89 -12.16 6.56 21.71
N LYS A 90 -12.07 6.45 23.03
CA LYS A 90 -11.61 7.57 23.87
C LYS A 90 -10.08 7.58 23.87
N GLU A 91 -9.49 8.76 23.82
CA GLU A 91 -8.03 8.92 23.74
C GLU A 91 -7.28 8.24 24.90
N ASN A 92 -7.79 8.37 26.13
CA ASN A 92 -7.20 7.68 27.29
C ASN A 92 -7.22 6.15 27.16
N ASP A 93 -8.27 5.59 26.54
CA ASP A 93 -8.39 4.15 26.30
C ASP A 93 -7.36 3.72 25.23
N VAL A 94 -7.16 4.55 24.20
CA VAL A 94 -6.14 4.33 23.15
C VAL A 94 -4.74 4.28 23.77
N THR A 95 -4.37 5.28 24.57
CA THR A 95 -3.05 5.30 25.23
C THR A 95 -2.86 4.12 26.16
N ALA A 96 -3.89 3.74 26.93
CA ALA A 96 -3.82 2.57 27.80
C ALA A 96 -3.61 1.28 26.99
N SER A 97 -4.36 1.09 25.91
CA SER A 97 -4.29 -0.11 25.06
C SER A 97 -2.94 -0.22 24.33
N LEU A 98 -2.40 0.89 23.83
CA LEU A 98 -1.07 0.92 23.21
C LEU A 98 0.03 0.53 24.21
N LYS A 99 -0.01 1.06 25.43
CA LYS A 99 0.93 0.68 26.50
C LYS A 99 0.80 -0.79 26.90
N GLU A 100 -0.42 -1.32 26.96
CA GLU A 100 -0.67 -2.73 27.30
C GLU A 100 0.00 -3.69 26.29
N ILE A 101 0.07 -3.30 25.01
CA ILE A 101 0.76 -4.08 23.97
C ILE A 101 2.25 -3.71 23.81
N GLY A 102 2.82 -2.97 24.76
CA GLY A 102 4.24 -2.62 24.80
C GLY A 102 4.65 -1.46 23.89
N ILE A 103 3.70 -0.67 23.39
CA ILE A 103 3.99 0.56 22.65
C ILE A 103 4.05 1.73 23.63
N GLU A 104 5.25 2.22 23.86
CA GLU A 104 5.52 3.34 24.79
C GLU A 104 6.15 4.57 24.11
N ASP A 105 6.69 4.41 22.89
CA ASP A 105 7.19 5.49 22.03
C ASP A 105 6.17 5.76 20.92
N PRO A 106 5.69 6.99 20.72
CA PRO A 106 6.06 8.20 21.45
C PRO A 106 5.51 8.23 22.87
N ALA A 107 6.17 9.00 23.76
CA ALA A 107 5.73 9.16 25.14
C ALA A 107 4.26 9.62 25.20
N GLU A 108 3.47 8.91 26.00
CA GLU A 108 1.99 9.00 26.01
C GLU A 108 1.43 8.83 24.59
N PRO A 109 1.50 7.60 24.05
CA PRO A 109 1.18 7.37 22.66
C PRO A 109 -0.32 7.58 22.43
N THR A 110 -0.62 8.45 21.47
CA THR A 110 -1.96 8.72 20.94
C THR A 110 -1.92 8.50 19.43
N THR A 111 -3.08 8.41 18.78
CA THR A 111 -3.11 8.27 17.32
C THR A 111 -2.44 9.43 16.60
N ALA A 112 -2.63 10.66 17.09
CA ALA A 112 -1.98 11.85 16.54
C ALA A 112 -0.46 11.76 16.63
N LYS A 113 0.09 11.51 17.83
CA LYS A 113 1.55 11.40 18.01
C LYS A 113 2.16 10.24 17.22
N ILE A 114 1.43 9.14 17.05
CA ILE A 114 1.88 8.03 16.21
C ILE A 114 1.89 8.44 14.73
N ALA A 115 0.87 9.14 14.24
CA ALA A 115 0.85 9.65 12.87
C ALA A 115 2.04 10.59 12.62
N GLU A 116 2.32 11.51 13.55
CA GLU A 116 3.49 12.40 13.49
C GLU A 116 4.79 11.60 13.41
N LYS A 117 4.97 10.63 14.31
CA LYS A 117 6.15 9.77 14.36
C LYS A 117 6.34 8.95 13.08
N LEU A 118 5.24 8.48 12.47
CA LEU A 118 5.25 7.75 11.21
C LEU A 118 5.63 8.67 10.03
N ALA A 119 5.21 9.93 10.06
CA ALA A 119 5.53 10.91 9.02
C ALA A 119 7.01 11.34 9.06
N GLY A 120 7.58 11.51 10.26
CA GLY A 120 8.99 11.88 10.43
C GLY A 120 9.16 12.96 11.51
N ASN A 121 10.35 13.56 11.57
CA ASN A 121 10.65 14.59 12.58
C ASN A 121 10.77 16.01 12.00
N ASP A 122 10.60 16.16 10.70
CA ASP A 122 10.74 17.43 9.99
C ASP A 122 9.59 17.66 9.01
N VAL A 123 8.77 18.68 9.25
CA VAL A 123 7.66 19.12 8.39
C VAL A 123 8.08 19.39 6.95
N GLN A 124 9.32 19.83 6.74
CA GLN A 124 9.80 20.19 5.41
C GLN A 124 10.05 18.95 4.54
N SER A 125 10.27 17.79 5.13
CA SER A 125 10.62 16.57 4.39
C SER A 125 9.70 15.39 4.65
N CYS A 126 9.12 15.27 5.85
CA CYS A 126 8.40 14.10 6.36
C CYS A 126 8.99 12.81 5.80
N GLU A 127 10.27 12.63 6.09
CA GLU A 127 11.17 11.73 5.41
C GLU A 127 10.73 10.26 5.51
N SER A 128 9.97 9.94 6.55
CA SER A 128 9.48 8.60 6.85
C SER A 128 8.09 8.34 6.28
N GLY A 129 7.29 9.38 6.03
CA GLY A 129 5.87 9.28 5.72
C GLY A 129 5.57 8.39 4.53
N LYS A 130 6.33 8.50 3.44
CA LYS A 130 6.13 7.68 2.23
C LYS A 130 6.29 6.18 2.48
N SER A 131 7.12 5.80 3.44
CA SER A 131 7.41 4.41 3.79
C SER A 131 6.69 3.95 5.06
N ALA A 132 5.85 4.80 5.65
CA ALA A 132 5.10 4.49 6.86
C ALA A 132 4.25 3.24 6.65
N ASN A 133 4.20 2.38 7.66
CA ASN A 133 3.51 1.09 7.61
C ASN A 133 3.22 0.57 9.03
N ALA A 134 2.50 -0.55 9.11
CA ALA A 134 2.02 -1.12 10.37
C ALA A 134 3.03 -2.03 11.12
N LYS A 135 4.32 -2.03 10.75
CA LYS A 135 5.33 -2.91 11.40
C LYS A 135 5.62 -2.52 12.84
N THR A 136 5.69 -1.21 13.10
CA THR A 136 5.98 -0.69 14.44
C THR A 136 4.70 -0.41 15.22
N TYR A 137 3.70 0.16 14.56
CA TYR A 137 2.43 0.54 15.16
C TYR A 137 1.30 -0.24 14.52
N PRO A 138 0.61 -1.14 15.26
CA PRO A 138 -0.46 -1.93 14.68
C PRO A 138 -1.68 -1.04 14.45
N GLY A 139 -2.13 -0.97 13.20
CA GLY A 139 -3.28 -0.19 12.78
C GLY A 139 -3.29 -0.05 11.26
N LEU A 140 -4.30 0.66 10.76
CA LEU A 140 -4.31 1.12 9.38
C LEU A 140 -3.34 2.29 9.24
N VAL A 141 -2.47 2.24 8.24
CA VAL A 141 -1.48 3.28 7.92
C VAL A 141 -1.58 3.58 6.43
N ILE A 142 -1.90 4.82 6.07
CA ILE A 142 -1.98 5.28 4.68
C ILE A 142 -1.08 6.50 4.52
N PRO A 143 0.10 6.35 3.89
CA PRO A 143 0.86 7.46 3.33
C PRO A 143 0.07 8.13 2.22
N PHE A 144 0.04 9.46 2.20
CA PHE A 144 -0.55 10.22 1.12
C PHE A 144 0.28 11.46 0.80
N ALA A 145 0.26 11.88 -0.45
CA ALA A 145 0.93 13.13 -0.83
C ALA A 145 0.28 14.29 -0.08
N HIS A 146 1.10 15.25 0.37
CA HIS A 146 0.56 16.44 1.00
C HIS A 146 -0.41 17.16 0.06
N ASP A 147 -1.64 17.33 0.51
CA ASP A 147 -2.71 18.05 -0.17
C ASP A 147 -3.39 18.97 0.84
N ARG A 148 -3.98 20.06 0.35
CA ARG A 148 -4.68 21.04 1.20
C ARG A 148 -6.01 20.50 1.72
N ASP A 149 -6.59 19.53 1.02
CA ASP A 149 -7.88 18.94 1.37
C ASP A 149 -7.68 17.46 1.74
N PHE A 150 -7.73 17.16 3.03
CA PHE A 150 -7.76 15.78 3.51
C PHE A 150 -9.10 15.13 3.12
N ASP A 151 -9.05 14.02 2.39
CA ASP A 151 -10.23 13.25 1.98
C ASP A 151 -10.12 11.80 2.50
N CYS A 152 -10.67 11.55 3.68
CA CYS A 152 -10.62 10.22 4.26
C CYS A 152 -11.32 9.16 3.39
N LYS A 153 -12.37 9.56 2.66
CA LYS A 153 -13.10 8.64 1.78
C LYS A 153 -12.22 8.17 0.64
N ALA A 154 -11.55 9.09 -0.06
CA ALA A 154 -10.67 8.74 -1.16
C ALA A 154 -9.53 7.83 -0.70
N LEU A 155 -8.89 8.17 0.43
CA LEU A 155 -7.77 7.39 0.98
C LEU A 155 -8.20 5.96 1.36
N ILE A 156 -9.28 5.83 2.15
CA ILE A 156 -9.73 4.52 2.63
C ILE A 156 -10.26 3.67 1.47
N GLN A 157 -11.02 4.25 0.53
CA GLN A 157 -11.52 3.49 -0.63
C GLN A 157 -10.38 3.00 -1.52
N ALA A 158 -9.37 3.84 -1.78
CA ALA A 158 -8.21 3.45 -2.59
C ALA A 158 -7.43 2.30 -1.95
N THR A 159 -7.09 2.40 -0.65
CA THR A 159 -6.36 1.32 0.03
C THR A 159 -7.20 0.04 0.15
N TYR A 160 -8.51 0.17 0.36
CA TYR A 160 -9.40 -0.97 0.46
C TYR A 160 -9.44 -1.76 -0.86
N THR A 161 -9.65 -1.07 -1.98
CA THR A 161 -9.68 -1.70 -3.31
C THR A 161 -8.33 -2.32 -3.65
N ALA A 162 -7.22 -1.58 -3.49
CA ALA A 162 -5.88 -2.08 -3.80
C ALA A 162 -5.50 -3.29 -2.94
N GLY A 163 -5.87 -3.28 -1.65
CA GLY A 163 -5.57 -4.35 -0.72
C GLY A 163 -6.36 -5.62 -1.03
N LEU A 164 -7.64 -5.51 -1.37
CA LEU A 164 -8.45 -6.64 -1.81
C LEU A 164 -7.91 -7.25 -3.11
N ASP A 165 -7.57 -6.42 -4.09
CA ASP A 165 -6.97 -6.87 -5.33
C ASP A 165 -5.65 -7.61 -5.08
N HIS A 166 -4.81 -7.11 -4.16
CA HIS A 166 -3.56 -7.76 -3.78
C HIS A 166 -3.79 -9.14 -3.13
N LEU A 167 -4.71 -9.22 -2.16
CA LEU A 167 -5.07 -10.48 -1.50
C LEU A 167 -5.59 -11.52 -2.50
N LYS A 168 -6.39 -11.08 -3.48
CA LYS A 168 -6.90 -11.93 -4.56
C LYS A 168 -5.78 -12.42 -5.46
N GLN A 169 -4.87 -11.54 -5.89
CA GLN A 169 -3.74 -11.90 -6.74
C GLN A 169 -2.83 -12.95 -6.08
N LEU A 170 -2.64 -12.87 -4.77
CA LEU A 170 -1.84 -13.83 -4.01
C LEU A 170 -2.62 -15.09 -3.58
N ASN A 171 -3.89 -15.21 -3.99
CA ASN A 171 -4.77 -16.32 -3.60
C ASN A 171 -4.77 -16.58 -2.09
N PHE A 172 -4.90 -15.52 -1.30
CA PHE A 172 -4.87 -15.63 0.16
C PHE A 172 -5.95 -16.59 0.67
N GLU A 173 -5.54 -17.55 1.51
CA GLU A 173 -6.42 -18.58 2.07
C GLU A 173 -6.78 -18.24 3.54
N PRO A 174 -8.00 -17.75 3.82
CA PRO A 174 -8.39 -17.27 5.15
C PRO A 174 -8.42 -18.37 6.22
N SER A 175 -8.55 -19.64 5.85
CA SER A 175 -8.60 -20.74 6.84
C SER A 175 -7.25 -20.98 7.53
N THR A 176 -6.14 -20.71 6.84
CA THR A 176 -4.76 -20.96 7.30
C THR A 176 -3.91 -19.69 7.41
N GLY A 177 -4.30 -18.62 6.73
CA GLY A 177 -3.59 -17.35 6.72
C GLY A 177 -3.59 -16.66 8.08
N THR A 178 -2.47 -16.01 8.38
CA THR A 178 -2.30 -15.21 9.60
C THR A 178 -1.72 -13.85 9.25
N TYR A 179 -2.06 -12.85 10.05
CA TYR A 179 -1.56 -11.49 9.89
C TYR A 179 -0.08 -11.39 10.30
N ASN A 180 0.72 -10.74 9.47
CA ASN A 180 2.09 -10.38 9.78
C ASN A 180 2.59 -9.27 8.82
N ALA A 181 2.76 -8.04 9.33
CA ALA A 181 3.22 -6.89 8.54
C ALA A 181 4.62 -7.05 7.91
N GLU A 182 5.36 -8.10 8.27
CA GLU A 182 6.70 -8.40 7.73
C GLU A 182 6.69 -9.46 6.62
N LYS A 183 5.54 -10.08 6.33
CA LYS A 183 5.43 -11.18 5.36
C LYS A 183 4.22 -11.04 4.46
N ALA A 184 4.36 -11.48 3.22
CA ALA A 184 3.25 -11.60 2.29
C ALA A 184 2.07 -12.38 2.89
N PRO A 185 0.83 -11.95 2.63
CA PRO A 185 0.47 -10.80 1.78
C PRO A 185 0.49 -9.44 2.50
N PHE A 186 0.75 -9.41 3.81
CA PHE A 186 0.54 -8.22 4.66
C PHE A 186 1.79 -7.34 4.81
N ASP A 187 2.90 -7.68 4.16
CA ASP A 187 4.01 -6.75 3.92
C ASP A 187 3.66 -5.68 2.88
N ASN A 188 2.62 -5.92 2.06
CA ASN A 188 1.94 -4.89 1.30
C ASN A 188 1.01 -4.07 2.20
N ILE A 189 1.16 -2.74 2.15
CA ILE A 189 0.46 -1.82 3.05
C ILE A 189 -1.07 -1.84 2.85
N ASP A 190 -1.54 -1.93 1.62
CA ASP A 190 -2.97 -1.93 1.31
C ASP A 190 -3.64 -3.22 1.81
N ALA A 191 -3.00 -4.37 1.61
CA ALA A 191 -3.47 -5.64 2.16
C ALA A 191 -3.46 -5.65 3.69
N SER A 192 -2.45 -5.03 4.31
CA SER A 192 -2.40 -4.83 5.77
C SER A 192 -3.55 -3.95 6.25
N ASN A 193 -3.82 -2.84 5.56
CA ASN A 193 -4.93 -1.93 5.90
C ASN A 193 -6.29 -2.62 5.79
N VAL A 194 -6.51 -3.45 4.77
CA VAL A 194 -7.72 -4.28 4.64
C VAL A 194 -7.87 -5.24 5.83
N ALA A 195 -6.77 -5.82 6.33
CA ALA A 195 -6.81 -6.68 7.51
C ALA A 195 -7.35 -5.96 8.76
N PHE A 196 -6.99 -4.69 8.96
CA PHE A 196 -7.54 -3.89 10.05
C PHE A 196 -8.98 -3.44 9.80
N LEU A 197 -9.27 -2.94 8.59
CA LEU A 197 -10.62 -2.47 8.21
C LEU A 197 -11.68 -3.56 8.40
N LEU A 198 -11.32 -4.80 8.10
CA LEU A 198 -12.24 -5.95 8.16
C LEU A 198 -12.05 -6.83 9.40
N SER A 199 -11.22 -6.41 10.35
CA SER A 199 -11.08 -7.14 11.61
C SER A 199 -12.39 -7.08 12.40
N ALA A 200 -12.87 -8.26 12.81
CA ALA A 200 -14.04 -8.40 13.68
C ALA A 200 -13.71 -8.20 15.18
N LYS A 201 -12.43 -8.08 15.54
CA LYS A 201 -11.99 -7.98 16.94
C LYS A 201 -12.38 -6.63 17.55
N SER A 202 -12.13 -5.57 16.80
CA SER A 202 -12.24 -4.21 17.31
C SER A 202 -13.67 -3.70 17.25
N LYS A 203 -14.10 -3.03 18.30
CA LYS A 203 -15.41 -2.35 18.39
C LYS A 203 -15.30 -0.84 18.32
N THR A 204 -14.09 -0.32 18.49
CA THR A 204 -13.84 1.11 18.49
C THR A 204 -12.55 1.44 17.75
N VAL A 205 -12.49 2.65 17.22
CA VAL A 205 -11.37 3.15 16.42
C VAL A 205 -11.09 4.61 16.76
N SER A 206 -9.82 4.99 16.68
CA SER A 206 -9.35 6.38 16.72
C SER A 206 -8.47 6.59 15.49
N CYS A 207 -8.60 7.73 14.81
CA CYS A 207 -7.82 8.06 13.63
C CYS A 207 -7.21 9.45 13.76
N ALA A 208 -6.01 9.62 13.22
CA ALA A 208 -5.40 10.92 13.05
C ALA A 208 -4.63 10.99 11.74
N ALA A 209 -4.52 12.17 11.17
CA ALA A 209 -3.70 12.42 9.99
C ALA A 209 -2.75 13.59 10.24
N THR A 210 -1.54 13.52 9.70
CA THR A 210 -0.68 14.71 9.62
C THR A 210 -1.18 15.65 8.53
N GLU A 211 -0.89 16.95 8.66
CA GLU A 211 -1.44 17.97 7.76
C GLU A 211 -0.42 18.98 7.21
N ASN A 212 0.87 18.84 7.53
CA ASN A 212 1.88 19.86 7.26
C ASN A 212 3.19 19.31 6.68
N CYS A 213 3.13 18.17 5.99
CA CYS A 213 4.27 17.54 5.34
C CYS A 213 4.57 18.10 3.94
N GLU A 214 4.87 19.41 3.83
CA GLU A 214 4.98 20.15 2.57
C GLU A 214 5.88 19.52 1.50
N GLY A 215 7.02 18.93 1.90
CA GLY A 215 7.97 18.28 0.97
C GLY A 215 7.92 16.75 0.98
N GLY A 216 6.97 16.15 1.71
CA GLY A 216 6.95 14.73 2.03
C GLY A 216 5.62 14.04 1.74
N HIS A 217 5.28 13.09 2.58
CA HIS A 217 3.96 12.47 2.61
C HIS A 217 3.38 12.64 4.00
N ASP A 218 2.13 13.07 4.04
CA ASP A 218 1.34 12.96 5.25
C ASP A 218 0.95 11.49 5.51
N VAL A 219 0.57 11.20 6.75
CA VAL A 219 0.20 9.85 7.17
C VAL A 219 -1.14 9.87 7.87
N LEU A 220 -2.10 9.10 7.36
CA LEU A 220 -3.32 8.74 8.08
C LEU A 220 -3.04 7.46 8.87
N PHE A 221 -3.18 7.53 10.19
CA PHE A 221 -3.10 6.40 11.09
C PHE A 221 -4.43 6.19 11.80
N CYS A 222 -4.99 4.99 11.72
CA CYS A 222 -6.13 4.56 12.50
C CYS A 222 -5.78 3.39 13.41
N TYR A 223 -5.96 3.61 14.72
CA TYR A 223 -5.83 2.58 15.74
C TYR A 223 -7.18 1.97 16.06
N PHE A 224 -7.29 0.66 15.85
CA PHE A 224 -8.46 -0.12 16.20
C PHE A 224 -8.20 -0.76 17.57
N MET A 225 -9.06 -0.51 18.55
CA MET A 225 -8.90 -1.05 19.91
C MET A 225 -8.89 -2.59 19.87
N GLU A 226 -8.03 -3.21 20.68
CA GLU A 226 -7.68 -4.64 20.55
C GLU A 226 -7.12 -4.99 19.16
N PRO A 227 -6.05 -4.28 18.72
CA PRO A 227 -5.58 -4.35 17.34
C PRO A 227 -5.19 -5.77 16.94
N LEU A 228 -5.21 -6.01 15.63
CA LEU A 228 -4.74 -7.25 15.04
C LEU A 228 -3.23 -7.41 15.27
N GLN A 229 -2.84 -8.51 15.93
CA GLN A 229 -1.45 -8.82 16.25
C GLN A 229 -0.88 -9.90 15.33
N LYS A 230 0.45 -9.97 15.26
CA LYS A 230 1.16 -10.99 14.48
C LYS A 230 0.69 -12.41 14.86
N GLY A 231 0.41 -13.22 13.85
CA GLY A 231 -0.07 -14.60 14.01
C GLY A 231 -1.58 -14.74 14.22
N GLN A 232 -2.33 -13.64 14.39
CA GLN A 232 -3.78 -13.68 14.49
C GLN A 232 -4.45 -13.80 13.13
N LYS A 233 -5.67 -14.33 13.10
CA LYS A 233 -6.46 -14.41 11.86
C LYS A 233 -7.03 -13.03 11.51
N PRO A 234 -6.74 -12.50 10.31
CA PRO A 234 -7.24 -11.19 9.89
C PRO A 234 -8.74 -11.22 9.55
N PHE A 235 -9.22 -12.34 9.01
CA PHE A 235 -10.60 -12.52 8.56
C PHE A 235 -11.12 -13.87 9.04
N THR A 236 -12.44 -13.99 9.23
CA THR A 236 -13.08 -15.30 9.22
C THR A 236 -13.20 -15.79 7.78
N THR A 237 -13.28 -17.11 7.56
CA THR A 237 -13.50 -17.67 6.23
C THR A 237 -14.82 -17.18 5.62
N GLU A 238 -15.87 -17.09 6.45
CA GLU A 238 -17.18 -16.57 6.04
C GLU A 238 -17.10 -15.12 5.55
N LEU A 239 -16.45 -14.25 6.33
CA LEU A 239 -16.24 -12.84 5.97
C LEU A 239 -15.48 -12.70 4.65
N TYR A 240 -14.37 -13.43 4.51
CA TYR A 240 -13.54 -13.36 3.32
C TYR A 240 -14.28 -13.88 2.08
N ASN A 241 -15.08 -14.94 2.22
CA ASN A 241 -15.89 -15.48 1.14
C ASN A 241 -17.01 -14.51 0.72
N ALA A 242 -17.63 -13.81 1.68
CA ALA A 242 -18.66 -12.82 1.41
C ALA A 242 -18.15 -11.67 0.54
N LEU A 243 -16.90 -11.21 0.75
CA LEU A 243 -16.27 -10.15 -0.06
C LEU A 243 -16.25 -10.47 -1.56
N TRP A 244 -16.16 -11.75 -1.90
CA TRP A 244 -16.01 -12.20 -3.29
C TRP A 244 -17.32 -12.71 -3.89
N GLY A 245 -18.44 -12.61 -3.17
CA GLY A 245 -19.69 -13.27 -3.57
C GLY A 245 -19.53 -14.79 -3.66
N LEU A 246 -18.50 -15.35 -3.02
CA LEU A 246 -18.26 -16.78 -2.89
C LEU A 246 -19.12 -17.31 -1.76
N GLU A 247 -20.43 -17.05 -1.78
CA GLU A 247 -21.32 -17.91 -1.02
C GLU A 247 -21.03 -19.33 -1.52
N THR A 248 -20.52 -20.17 -0.62
CA THR A 248 -20.46 -21.60 -0.83
C THR A 248 -21.90 -22.04 -0.97
N GLY A 249 -22.41 -21.99 -2.20
CA GLY A 249 -23.61 -22.68 -2.58
C GLY A 249 -23.39 -24.10 -2.11
N THR A 250 -24.09 -24.48 -1.05
CA THR A 250 -24.40 -25.86 -0.73
C THR A 250 -25.31 -26.37 -1.85
N ALA A 251 -24.77 -26.42 -3.07
CA ALA A 251 -25.10 -27.48 -3.99
C ALA A 251 -24.53 -28.74 -3.32
N SER A 252 -25.28 -29.26 -2.35
CA SER A 252 -25.28 -30.68 -2.06
C SER A 252 -25.50 -31.34 -3.40
N ILE A 253 -24.39 -31.76 -4.02
CA ILE A 253 -24.41 -32.67 -5.14
C ILE A 253 -24.97 -33.93 -4.50
N SER A 254 -26.29 -34.06 -4.51
CA SER A 254 -26.93 -35.35 -4.33
C SER A 254 -26.35 -36.19 -5.45
N VAL A 255 -25.32 -36.96 -5.13
CA VAL A 255 -24.80 -38.00 -6.00
C VAL A 255 -26.03 -38.77 -6.46
N PRO A 256 -26.37 -38.76 -7.76
CA PRO A 256 -27.41 -39.65 -8.23
C PRO A 256 -26.87 -41.03 -7.91
N ASN A 257 -27.51 -41.69 -6.95
CA ASN A 257 -27.26 -43.10 -6.67
C ASN A 257 -27.54 -43.82 -7.99
N ALA A 258 -26.47 -44.10 -8.74
CA ALA A 258 -26.51 -44.95 -9.92
C ALA A 258 -26.76 -46.37 -9.43
N PHE A 259 -27.99 -46.64 -8.99
CA PHE A 259 -28.51 -47.99 -8.95
C PHE A 259 -28.60 -48.45 -10.40
N THR A 260 -27.58 -49.21 -10.75
CA THR A 260 -27.49 -50.17 -11.82
C THR A 260 -28.82 -50.91 -12.02
N ALA A 261 -29.63 -50.46 -12.98
CA ALA A 261 -30.69 -51.27 -13.56
C ALA A 261 -30.06 -52.19 -14.62
N LEU A 262 -29.50 -53.31 -14.15
CA LEU A 262 -29.22 -54.49 -14.97
C LEU A 262 -30.56 -55.20 -15.26
N SER A 263 -30.72 -55.74 -16.48
CA SER A 263 -31.71 -56.74 -16.95
C SER A 263 -32.71 -56.19 -17.99
N VAL A 264 -33.04 -56.82 -19.13
CA VAL A 264 -32.64 -58.05 -19.84
C VAL A 264 -33.10 -57.77 -21.29
N LEU A 265 -32.25 -57.92 -22.31
CA LEU A 265 -32.73 -58.09 -23.69
C LEU A 265 -32.30 -59.49 -24.15
N ALA A 266 -33.18 -60.46 -23.91
CA ALA A 266 -33.05 -61.80 -24.42
C ALA A 266 -33.73 -61.90 -25.79
N LEU A 267 -32.93 -62.26 -26.79
CA LEU A 267 -33.22 -62.98 -28.03
C LEU A 267 -34.61 -62.84 -28.67
N MET A 268 -34.62 -62.24 -29.87
CA MET A 268 -35.50 -62.66 -30.96
C MET A 268 -34.64 -62.96 -32.19
N ILE A 269 -34.33 -64.25 -32.38
CA ILE A 269 -33.93 -64.81 -33.67
C ILE A 269 -35.03 -65.80 -34.08
N ARG A 270 -35.49 -65.63 -35.33
CA ARG A 270 -36.24 -66.55 -36.20
C ARG A 270 -37.71 -66.83 -35.92
N THR A 271 -38.55 -66.39 -36.86
CA THR A 271 -39.07 -67.28 -37.92
C THR A 271 -39.02 -66.56 -39.26
#